data_AF-A0A6P9D7U0-F1
#
_entry.id   AF-A0A6P9D7U0-F1
#
_cell.length_a   1.000
_cell.length_b   1.000
_cell.length_c   1.000
_cell.angle_alpha   90.00
_cell.angle_beta   90.00
_cell.angle_gamma   90.00
#
_symmetry.space_group_name_H-M   'P 1'
#
loop_
_entity.id
_entity.type
_entity.pdbx_description
1 polymer ?
#
loop_
_entity_poly.entity_id
_entity_poly.type
_entity_poly.pdbx_seq_one_letter_code
_entity_poly.pdbx_strand_id
1 'polypeptide(L)'
;ELLLYYDLIESTFENTKLPSRKVDALDHFQKCFAILKVHKERVNEGSAVQSKVFAEEETKDWKAIRVDLVVTPFQHYAFALLGWTGSRQFERDLRRYATHEKKMMLDNHALYDKTKKIFLSAANEEEIFSHLGLDYLEPWERNA
;
A
#
# COMPACT_ATOMS: atom_id res chain seq x y z
N GLU A 1 -24.53 -1.84 -12.48
CA GLU A 1 -23.99 -1.58 -11.14
C GLU A 1 -22.47 -1.81 -11.16
N LEU A 2 -21.70 -0.82 -10.74
CA LEU A 2 -20.22 -0.82 -10.79
C LEU A 2 -19.61 -1.55 -9.59
N LEU A 3 -20.24 -1.46 -8.42
CA LEU A 3 -19.76 -2.02 -7.17
C LEU A 3 -20.44 -3.38 -6.95
N LEU A 4 -19.66 -4.45 -6.83
CA LEU A 4 -20.17 -5.81 -6.60
C LEU A 4 -20.10 -6.22 -5.12
N TYR A 5 -19.13 -5.67 -4.40
CA TYR A 5 -18.89 -5.90 -2.98
C TYR A 5 -18.14 -4.71 -2.41
N TYR A 6 -18.40 -4.37 -1.16
CA TYR A 6 -17.54 -3.50 -0.37
C TYR A 6 -17.58 -3.91 1.12
N ASP A 7 -16.45 -3.72 1.78
CA ASP A 7 -16.29 -3.78 3.23
C ASP A 7 -15.53 -2.54 3.69
N LEU A 8 -16.17 -1.74 4.54
CA LEU A 8 -15.62 -0.49 5.06
C LEU A 8 -15.11 -0.71 6.48
N ILE A 9 -13.83 -0.49 6.69
CA ILE A 9 -13.17 -0.52 7.98
C ILE A 9 -12.90 0.92 8.42
N GLU A 10 -13.56 1.32 9.50
CA GLU A 10 -13.36 2.65 10.08
C GLU A 10 -11.95 2.83 10.63
N SER A 11 -11.47 4.08 10.58
CA SER A 11 -10.15 4.44 11.10
C SER A 11 -10.09 4.24 12.62
N THR A 12 -9.02 3.61 13.08
CA THR A 12 -8.63 3.57 14.50
C THR A 12 -7.31 4.31 14.72
N PHE A 13 -6.94 5.19 13.79
CA PHE A 13 -5.68 5.92 13.82
C PHE A 13 -5.68 6.97 14.93
N GLU A 14 -4.58 7.03 15.67
CA GLU A 14 -4.35 7.98 16.76
C GLU A 14 -3.02 8.70 16.53
N ASN A 15 -3.04 10.02 16.38
CA ASN A 15 -1.85 10.81 16.00
C ASN A 15 -0.75 10.81 17.08
N THR A 16 -1.12 10.64 18.35
CA THR A 16 -0.17 10.64 19.48
C THR A 16 0.36 9.24 19.82
N LYS A 17 -0.17 8.20 19.17
CA LYS A 17 0.20 6.82 19.48
C LYS A 17 1.56 6.51 18.89
N LEU A 18 2.42 5.88 19.70
CA LEU A 18 3.72 5.43 19.21
C LEU A 18 3.55 4.37 18.12
N PRO A 19 4.45 4.33 17.11
CA PRO A 19 4.40 3.32 16.06
C PRO A 19 4.39 1.90 16.63
N SER A 20 3.83 0.95 15.89
CA SER A 20 3.81 -0.44 16.33
C SER A 20 5.23 -1.02 16.46
N ARG A 21 5.48 -1.82 17.51
CA ARG A 21 6.68 -2.67 17.62
C ARG A 21 6.58 -3.95 16.80
N LYS A 22 5.35 -4.34 16.41
CA LYS A 22 5.11 -5.56 15.63
C LYS A 22 5.42 -5.26 14.18
N VAL A 23 6.31 -6.06 13.61
CA VAL A 23 6.81 -5.82 12.25
C VAL A 23 5.73 -6.09 11.20
N ASP A 24 4.88 -7.11 11.40
CA ASP A 24 3.74 -7.43 10.53
C ASP A 24 2.42 -6.70 10.92
N ALA A 25 2.49 -5.60 11.68
CA ALA A 25 1.27 -4.89 12.06
C ALA A 25 0.63 -4.19 10.84
N LEU A 26 -0.67 -4.47 10.66
CA LEU A 26 -1.55 -3.74 9.76
C LEU A 26 -1.65 -2.27 10.17
N ASP A 27 -2.01 -1.42 9.21
CA ASP A 27 -2.33 -0.02 9.46
C ASP A 27 -3.71 0.15 10.10
N HIS A 28 -3.91 1.33 10.68
CA HIS A 28 -5.10 1.78 11.39
C HIS A 28 -5.83 2.89 10.65
N PHE A 29 -5.48 3.15 9.38
CA PHE A 29 -6.21 4.10 8.55
C PHE A 29 -7.58 3.55 8.15
N GLN A 30 -8.47 4.43 7.68
CA GLN A 30 -9.75 4.01 7.13
C GLN A 30 -9.49 3.25 5.82
N LYS A 31 -10.17 2.12 5.63
CA LYS A 31 -9.95 1.23 4.49
C LYS A 31 -11.27 0.77 3.90
N CYS A 32 -11.31 0.59 2.59
CA CYS A 32 -12.43 -0.01 1.88
C CYS A 32 -11.91 -1.11 0.96
N PHE A 33 -12.32 -2.35 1.23
CA PHE A 33 -12.03 -3.50 0.39
C PHE A 33 -13.22 -3.74 -0.53
N ALA A 34 -13.04 -3.54 -1.83
CA ALA A 34 -14.11 -3.57 -2.80
C ALA A 34 -13.85 -4.58 -3.93
N ILE A 35 -14.93 -5.07 -4.53
CA ILE A 35 -14.87 -5.77 -5.82
C ILE A 35 -15.63 -4.91 -6.83
N LEU A 36 -14.92 -4.41 -7.83
CA LEU A 36 -15.48 -3.58 -8.89
C LEU A 36 -15.75 -4.41 -10.16
N LYS A 37 -16.84 -4.08 -10.83
CA LYS A 37 -17.19 -4.58 -12.17
C LYS A 37 -16.52 -3.69 -13.22
N VAL A 38 -15.42 -4.16 -13.82
CA VAL A 38 -14.71 -3.41 -14.87
C VAL A 38 -15.04 -4.01 -16.22
N HIS A 39 -15.66 -3.22 -17.10
CA HIS A 39 -15.95 -3.63 -18.47
C HIS A 39 -14.67 -3.69 -19.30
N LYS A 40 -14.56 -4.70 -20.16
CA LYS A 40 -13.45 -4.80 -21.10
C LYS A 40 -13.63 -3.70 -22.15
N GLU A 41 -12.65 -2.82 -22.32
CA GLU A 41 -12.64 -1.98 -23.51
C GLU A 41 -12.63 -2.90 -24.73
N ARG A 42 -13.56 -2.68 -25.67
CA ARG A 42 -13.49 -3.31 -26.98
C ARG A 42 -12.29 -2.67 -27.68
N VAL A 43 -11.12 -3.26 -27.51
CA VAL A 43 -9.99 -2.96 -28.39
C VAL A 43 -10.50 -3.23 -29.80
N ASN A 44 -10.52 -2.21 -30.64
CA ASN A 44 -10.65 -2.37 -32.08
C ASN A 44 -9.39 -3.11 -32.54
N GLU A 45 -9.35 -4.43 -32.33
CA GLU A 45 -8.39 -5.32 -32.96
C GLU A 45 -8.77 -5.36 -34.45
N GLY A 46 -8.19 -4.42 -35.19
CA GLY A 46 -8.07 -4.54 -36.63
C GLY A 46 -7.37 -5.85 -36.95
N SER A 47 -8.14 -6.80 -37.47
CA SER A 47 -7.70 -8.01 -38.18
C SER A 47 -6.96 -9.07 -37.34
N ALA A 48 -7.73 -10.02 -36.81
CA ALA A 48 -7.25 -11.40 -36.69
C ALA A 48 -8.38 -12.37 -37.07
N VAL A 49 -8.05 -13.25 -38.00
CA VAL A 49 -8.89 -14.23 -38.69
C VAL A 49 -9.67 -15.11 -37.71
N GLN A 50 -10.94 -15.33 -38.04
CA GLN A 50 -11.86 -16.24 -37.34
C GLN A 50 -11.26 -17.65 -37.20
N SER A 51 -11.03 -18.08 -35.96
CA SER A 51 -10.94 -19.49 -35.60
C SER A 51 -12.08 -19.80 -34.64
N LYS A 52 -13.21 -20.25 -35.22
CA LYS A 52 -14.33 -20.85 -34.49
C LYS A 52 -13.91 -22.24 -34.00
N VAL A 53 -13.51 -22.42 -32.75
CA VAL A 53 -13.76 -23.64 -31.95
C VAL A 53 -13.68 -23.31 -30.46
N PHE A 54 -14.62 -23.85 -29.68
CA PHE A 54 -14.70 -23.99 -28.22
C PHE A 54 -15.61 -23.02 -27.43
N ALA A 55 -16.72 -23.64 -26.98
CA ALA A 55 -17.55 -23.34 -25.81
C ALA A 55 -18.40 -22.06 -25.80
N GLU A 56 -19.71 -22.27 -25.76
CA GLU A 56 -20.71 -21.34 -25.22
C GLU A 56 -20.45 -21.11 -23.72
N GLU A 57 -19.37 -20.42 -23.38
CA GLU A 57 -19.36 -19.55 -22.21
C GLU A 57 -19.81 -18.20 -22.75
N GLU A 58 -20.96 -17.68 -22.28
CA GLU A 58 -21.27 -16.26 -22.42
C GLU A 58 -20.06 -15.49 -21.92
N THR A 59 -19.24 -14.99 -22.85
CA THR A 59 -17.98 -14.34 -22.53
C THR A 59 -18.35 -13.03 -21.87
N LYS A 60 -18.36 -13.08 -20.53
CA LYS A 60 -18.70 -11.95 -19.68
C LYS A 60 -17.91 -10.74 -20.16
N ASP A 61 -18.62 -9.69 -20.55
CA ASP A 61 -18.07 -8.44 -21.10
C ASP A 61 -17.36 -7.60 -20.02
N TRP A 62 -17.26 -8.13 -18.81
CA TRP A 62 -16.68 -7.51 -17.64
C TRP A 62 -15.87 -8.50 -16.81
N LYS A 63 -14.94 -7.96 -16.01
CA LYS A 63 -14.13 -8.68 -15.03
C LYS A 63 -14.39 -8.11 -13.64
N ALA A 64 -14.51 -8.98 -12.64
CA ALA A 64 -14.45 -8.59 -11.23
C ALA A 64 -13.00 -8.28 -10.85
N ILE A 65 -12.73 -7.08 -10.35
CA ILE A 65 -11.39 -6.66 -9.90
C ILE A 65 -11.48 -6.31 -8.42
N ARG A 66 -10.63 -6.94 -7.60
CA ARG A 66 -10.47 -6.55 -6.20
C ARG A 66 -9.66 -5.27 -6.13
N VAL A 67 -10.16 -4.29 -5.38
CA VAL A 67 -9.53 -2.99 -5.18
C VAL A 67 -9.52 -2.69 -3.69
N ASP A 68 -8.35 -2.32 -3.18
CA ASP A 68 -8.16 -1.95 -1.79
C ASP A 68 -7.89 -0.44 -1.75
N LEU A 69 -8.79 0.32 -1.11
CA LEU A 69 -8.71 1.77 -0.97
C LEU A 69 -8.33 2.12 0.47
N VAL A 70 -7.39 3.05 0.64
CA VAL A 70 -6.88 3.46 1.95
C VAL A 70 -6.93 4.98 2.04
N VAL A 71 -7.52 5.51 3.11
CA VAL A 71 -7.65 6.95 3.33
C VAL A 71 -6.81 7.35 4.53
N THR A 72 -5.78 8.16 4.28
CA THR A 72 -4.83 8.63 5.28
C THR A 72 -4.85 10.16 5.39
N PRO A 73 -4.66 10.75 6.58
CA PRO A 73 -4.41 12.18 6.69
C PRO A 73 -3.14 12.57 5.94
N PHE A 74 -3.16 13.74 5.28
CA PHE A 74 -2.07 14.20 4.40
C PHE A 74 -0.67 14.19 5.07
N GLN A 75 -0.61 14.51 6.37
CA GLN A 75 0.63 14.54 7.14
C GLN A 75 1.32 13.16 7.27
N HIS A 76 0.57 12.07 7.08
CA HIS A 76 1.06 10.70 7.18
C HIS A 76 1.15 10.00 5.83
N TYR A 77 0.92 10.73 4.74
CA TYR A 77 0.88 10.19 3.38
C TYR A 77 2.18 9.46 3.01
N ALA A 78 3.34 10.03 3.30
CA ALA A 78 4.63 9.41 2.98
C ALA A 78 4.82 8.06 3.67
N PHE A 79 4.45 7.94 4.95
CA PHE A 79 4.54 6.69 5.70
C PHE A 79 3.54 5.64 5.19
N ALA A 80 2.33 6.08 4.85
CA ALA A 80 1.31 5.21 4.28
C ALA A 80 1.75 4.70 2.90
N LEU A 81 2.26 5.57 2.04
CA LEU A 81 2.75 5.25 0.71
C LEU A 81 3.87 4.20 0.79
N LEU A 82 4.85 4.41 1.65
CA LEU A 82 5.95 3.48 1.85
C LEU A 82 5.49 2.09 2.30
N GLY A 83 4.57 2.04 3.26
CA GLY A 83 4.01 0.80 3.77
C GLY A 83 3.16 0.04 2.75
N TRP A 84 2.36 0.76 1.94
CA TRP A 84 1.47 0.16 0.94
C TRP A 84 2.14 -0.12 -0.41
N THR A 85 3.30 0.49 -0.68
CA THR A 85 4.13 0.18 -1.87
C THR A 85 4.80 -1.19 -1.73
N GLY A 86 5.24 -1.56 -0.54
CA GLY A 86 5.92 -2.83 -0.28
C GLY A 86 7.30 -2.95 -0.96
N SER A 87 7.83 -4.15 -1.20
CA SER A 87 7.25 -5.48 -0.91
C SER A 87 7.08 -5.74 0.60
N ARG A 88 6.32 -6.80 0.95
CA ARG A 88 6.18 -7.22 2.36
C ARG A 88 7.53 -7.51 3.02
N GLN A 89 8.46 -8.10 2.27
CA GLN A 89 9.79 -8.42 2.80
C GLN A 89 10.61 -7.15 3.01
N PHE A 90 10.58 -6.24 2.04
CA PHE A 90 11.24 -4.94 2.13
C PHE A 90 10.76 -4.16 3.36
N GLU A 91 9.44 -4.05 3.55
CA GLU A 91 8.85 -3.33 4.68
C GLU A 91 9.25 -3.94 6.04
N ARG A 92 9.25 -5.29 6.12
CA ARG A 92 9.66 -6.02 7.32
C ARG A 92 11.12 -5.74 7.69
N ASP A 93 12.01 -5.78 6.71
CA ASP A 93 13.42 -5.53 6.91
C ASP A 93 13.70 -4.05 7.24
N LEU A 94 12.96 -3.11 6.63
CA LEU A 94 13.07 -1.68 6.93
C LEU A 94 12.67 -1.35 8.37
N ARG A 95 11.52 -1.88 8.84
CA ARG A 95 11.08 -1.73 10.23
C ARG A 95 12.05 -2.38 11.22
N ARG A 96 12.63 -3.53 10.87
CA ARG A 96 13.67 -4.21 11.66
C ARG A 96 14.93 -3.34 11.73
N TYR A 97 15.41 -2.82 10.61
CA TYR A 97 16.56 -1.92 10.55
C TYR A 97 16.35 -0.68 11.41
N ALA A 98 15.20 0.00 11.26
CA ALA A 98 14.86 1.17 12.08
C ALA A 98 14.92 0.85 13.58
N THR A 99 14.41 -0.32 13.97
CA THR A 99 14.36 -0.76 15.37
C THR A 99 15.75 -1.10 15.93
N HIS A 100 16.52 -1.90 15.20
CA HIS A 100 17.79 -2.48 15.67
C HIS A 100 18.98 -1.54 15.46
N GLU A 101 19.11 -0.93 14.28
CA GLU A 101 20.28 -0.13 13.91
C GLU A 101 20.12 1.35 14.29
N LYS A 102 18.90 1.89 14.18
CA LYS A 102 18.66 3.34 14.40
C LYS A 102 18.01 3.68 15.73
N LYS A 103 17.61 2.69 16.52
CA LYS A 103 16.80 2.88 17.74
C LYS A 103 15.53 3.72 17.48
N MET A 104 14.96 3.58 16.30
CA MET A 104 13.72 4.23 15.89
C MET A 104 12.56 3.23 15.90
N MET A 105 11.34 3.70 15.70
CA MET A 105 10.13 2.89 15.50
C MET A 105 9.45 3.39 14.25
N LEU A 106 9.29 2.51 13.26
CA LEU A 106 8.64 2.83 11.99
C LEU A 106 7.42 1.92 11.83
N ASP A 107 6.31 2.50 11.41
CA ASP A 107 5.16 1.80 10.86
C ASP A 107 4.50 2.62 9.74
N ASN A 108 3.35 2.17 9.24
CA ASN A 108 2.62 2.85 8.15
C ASN A 108 2.09 4.23 8.53
N HIS A 109 2.19 4.65 9.79
CA HIS A 109 1.64 5.91 10.27
C HIS A 109 2.74 6.93 10.57
N ALA A 110 3.84 6.52 11.19
CA ALA A 110 4.86 7.46 11.63
C ALA A 110 6.24 6.83 11.84
N LEU A 111 7.25 7.71 11.95
CA LEU A 111 8.58 7.40 12.41
C LEU A 111 8.85 8.09 13.75
N TYR A 112 9.30 7.34 14.75
CA TYR A 112 9.60 7.86 16.09
C TYR A 112 11.04 7.53 16.51
N ASP A 113 11.80 8.55 16.90
CA ASP A 113 13.17 8.41 17.41
C ASP A 113 13.15 8.21 18.94
N LYS A 114 13.55 7.02 19.43
CA LYS A 114 13.56 6.71 20.87
C LYS A 114 14.65 7.48 21.62
N THR A 115 15.72 7.87 20.95
CA THR A 115 16.86 8.57 21.54
C THR A 115 16.48 10.02 21.81
N LYS A 116 15.92 10.69 20.79
CA LYS A 116 15.46 12.08 20.87
C LYS A 116 14.07 12.21 21.52
N LYS A 117 13.30 11.12 21.55
CA LYS A 117 11.90 11.05 22.02
C LYS A 117 10.97 11.99 21.26
N ILE A 118 11.11 12.01 19.93
CA ILE A 118 10.31 12.85 19.03
C ILE A 118 9.78 12.04 17.85
N PHE A 119 8.64 12.46 17.32
CA PHE A 119 8.18 12.04 16.01
C PHE A 119 8.95 12.80 14.93
N LEU A 120 9.36 12.08 13.89
CA LEU A 120 10.01 12.65 12.72
C LEU A 120 8.97 12.76 11.61
N SER A 121 8.72 13.97 11.13
CA SER A 121 7.84 14.21 9.98
C SER A 121 8.58 13.92 8.67
N ALA A 122 7.84 13.46 7.67
CA ALA A 122 8.34 13.30 6.31
C ALA A 122 7.25 13.70 5.30
N ALA A 123 7.62 14.53 4.32
CA ALA A 123 6.73 14.93 3.23
C ALA A 123 6.69 13.91 2.09
N ASN A 124 7.76 13.13 1.93
CA ASN A 124 7.96 12.12 0.89
C ASN A 124 8.74 10.92 1.44
N GLU A 125 8.93 9.88 0.63
CA GLU A 125 9.64 8.67 1.05
C GLU A 125 11.14 8.94 1.25
N GLU A 126 11.75 9.77 0.41
CA GLU A 126 13.18 10.12 0.45
C GLU A 126 13.60 10.71 1.80
N GLU A 127 12.73 11.53 2.41
CA GLU A 127 12.93 12.07 3.76
C GLU A 127 12.90 10.97 4.84
N ILE A 128 12.05 9.94 4.68
CA ILE A 128 12.03 8.78 5.59
C ILE A 128 13.36 8.03 5.52
N PHE A 129 13.86 7.76 4.31
CA PHE A 129 15.16 7.11 4.11
C PHE A 129 16.30 7.96 4.68
N SER A 130 16.24 9.28 4.49
CA SER A 130 17.21 10.23 5.02
C SER A 130 17.24 10.21 6.56
N HIS A 131 16.07 10.19 7.22
CA HIS A 131 15.98 10.03 8.68
C HIS A 131 16.57 8.71 9.17
N LEU A 132 16.37 7.64 8.40
CA LEU A 132 16.96 6.32 8.66
C LEU A 132 18.44 6.25 8.28
N GLY A 133 19.00 7.26 7.59
CA GLY A 133 20.37 7.26 7.09
C GLY A 133 20.63 6.09 6.13
N LEU A 134 19.70 5.85 5.22
CA LEU A 134 19.77 4.90 4.12
C LEU A 134 19.75 5.66 2.79
N ASP A 135 20.41 5.10 1.77
CA ASP A 135 20.22 5.56 0.41
C ASP A 135 18.80 5.24 -0.04
N TYR A 136 18.19 6.19 -0.76
CA TYR A 136 16.83 6.01 -1.27
C TYR A 136 16.80 4.90 -2.32
N LEU A 137 15.82 4.00 -2.19
CA LEU A 137 15.56 2.95 -3.15
C LEU A 137 14.25 3.25 -3.86
N GLU A 138 14.26 3.20 -5.17
CA GLU A 138 13.07 3.45 -5.98
C GLU A 138 12.05 2.32 -5.83
N PRO A 139 10.73 2.57 -6.01
CA PRO A 139 9.71 1.55 -5.83
C PRO A 139 9.96 0.24 -6.61
N TRP A 140 10.52 0.31 -7.81
CA TRP A 140 10.83 -0.87 -8.63
C TRP A 140 12.06 -1.67 -8.13
N GLU A 141 12.86 -1.11 -7.23
CA GLU A 141 14.01 -1.78 -6.61
C GLU A 141 13.62 -2.51 -5.31
N ARG A 142 12.40 -2.30 -4.81
CA ARG A 142 11.90 -2.85 -3.53
C ARG A 142 11.22 -4.22 -3.68
N ASN A 143 11.49 -4.94 -4.79
CA ASN A 143 10.94 -6.26 -5.11
C ASN A 143 11.71 -7.40 -4.42
N ALA A 144 11.89 -7.29 -3.10
CA ALA A 144 12.53 -8.29 -2.24
C ALA A 144 11.60 -9.44 -1.87
#